data_AF-A0A382EIP6-F1
#
_entry.id   AF-A0A382EIP6-F1
#
_cell.length_a   1.000
_cell.length_b   1.000
_cell.length_c   1.000
_cell.angle_alpha   90.00
_cell.angle_beta   90.00
_cell.angle_gamma   90.00
#
_symmetry.space_group_name_H-M   'P 1'
#
loop_
_entity.id
_entity.type
_entity.pdbx_description
1 polymer ?
#
loop_
_entity_poly.entity_id
_entity_poly.type
_entity_poly.pdbx_seq_one_letter_code
_entity_poly.pdbx_strand_id
1 'polypeptide(L)'
;MVEPGRFEFSREPIQDPMHDQVVIKLVVSGICSSEIPFFLGDAKADSKMFVKYASYPLQLGHETSGEVVAVGSSVKKFKTGDMVTGFTSYGSGFATHFVEKESNLVKIPDHIDPVMALGEPLMCAVNILRSSEPEIGENVVIIGDGFMGLLMVQLFARFPLKSLTVIG
;
A
#
# COMPACT_ATOMS: atom_id res chain seq x y z
N MET A 1 9.47 -13.89 5.41
CA MET A 1 9.13 -15.22 4.85
C MET A 1 10.43 -15.94 4.55
N VAL A 2 10.63 -17.17 5.04
CA VAL A 2 11.90 -17.91 4.93
C VAL A 2 11.90 -18.96 3.82
N GLU A 3 10.71 -19.40 3.41
CA GLU A 3 10.44 -20.26 2.25
C GLU A 3 8.94 -20.10 1.90
N PRO A 4 8.47 -20.56 0.72
CA PRO A 4 7.06 -20.55 0.38
C PRO A 4 6.18 -21.12 1.50
N GLY A 5 5.09 -20.42 1.83
CA GLY A 5 4.13 -20.82 2.84
C GLY A 5 4.59 -20.61 4.29
N ARG A 6 5.83 -20.18 4.54
CA ARG A 6 6.41 -20.13 5.89
C ARG A 6 6.95 -18.75 6.27
N PHE A 7 6.33 -18.19 7.31
CA PHE A 7 6.81 -16.99 7.99
C PHE A 7 7.55 -17.36 9.27
N GLU A 8 8.62 -16.63 9.53
CA GLU A 8 9.31 -16.64 10.82
C GLU A 8 9.41 -15.20 11.30
N PHE A 9 9.28 -15.02 12.61
CA PHE A 9 9.45 -13.73 13.26
C PHE A 9 10.91 -13.61 13.70
N SER A 10 11.63 -12.64 13.14
CA SER A 10 12.94 -12.21 13.63
C SER A 10 12.81 -10.91 14.40
N ARG A 11 13.80 -10.62 15.25
CA ARG A 11 14.00 -9.29 15.82
C ARG A 11 15.21 -8.69 15.17
N GLU A 12 15.04 -7.50 14.60
CA GLU A 12 16.09 -6.73 13.97
C GLU A 12 16.14 -5.34 14.60
N PRO A 13 17.32 -4.70 14.66
CA PRO A 13 17.42 -3.33 15.12
C PRO A 13 16.61 -2.41 14.20
N ILE A 14 15.93 -1.44 14.79
CA ILE A 14 15.28 -0.36 14.02
C ILE A 14 16.41 0.45 13.36
N GLN A 15 16.32 0.62 12.04
CA GLN A 15 17.29 1.39 11.29
C GLN A 15 17.08 2.88 11.50
N ASP A 16 18.16 3.62 11.70
CA ASP A 16 18.12 5.08 11.71
C ASP A 16 17.77 5.61 10.30
N PRO A 17 16.98 6.68 10.19
CA PRO A 17 16.61 7.22 8.89
C PRO A 17 17.80 7.89 8.22
N MET A 18 17.93 7.73 6.90
CA MET A 18 18.77 8.62 6.11
C MET A 18 18.23 10.06 6.14
N HIS A 19 19.01 11.01 5.64
CA HIS A 19 18.68 12.44 5.66
C HIS A 19 17.29 12.78 5.08
N ASP A 20 16.80 12.07 4.06
CA ASP A 20 15.50 12.28 3.39
C ASP A 20 14.40 11.29 3.82
N GLN A 21 14.64 10.51 4.87
CA GLN A 21 13.76 9.43 5.32
C GLN A 21 13.14 9.71 6.69
N VAL A 22 12.07 9.00 6.99
CA VAL A 22 11.46 8.95 8.31
C VAL A 22 11.33 7.50 8.76
N VAL A 23 11.41 7.29 10.08
CA VAL A 23 11.08 5.99 10.70
C VAL A 23 9.63 6.05 11.11
N ILE A 24 8.86 5.04 10.70
CA ILE A 24 7.45 4.91 10.98
C ILE A 24 7.23 3.72 11.90
N LYS A 25 6.49 3.92 12.99
CA LYS A 25 5.91 2.86 13.81
C LYS A 25 4.57 2.47 13.20
N LEU A 26 4.44 1.20 12.84
CA LEU A 26 3.28 0.70 12.12
C LEU A 26 2.01 0.74 12.99
N VAL A 27 0.90 1.18 12.41
CA VAL A 27 -0.44 1.05 13.00
C VAL A 27 -1.20 -0.11 12.33
N VAL A 28 -1.16 -0.18 11.00
CA VAL A 28 -1.78 -1.26 10.22
C VAL A 28 -0.96 -1.57 8.97
N SER A 29 -1.01 -2.84 8.54
CA SER A 29 -0.61 -3.27 7.21
C SER A 29 -1.77 -4.02 6.55
N GLY A 30 -2.12 -3.61 5.34
CA GLY A 30 -2.93 -4.39 4.41
C GLY A 30 -2.15 -5.59 3.85
N ILE A 31 -2.89 -6.43 3.13
CA ILE A 31 -2.38 -7.60 2.41
C ILE A 31 -2.93 -7.52 1.00
N CYS A 32 -2.03 -7.46 0.01
CA CYS A 32 -2.40 -7.44 -1.39
C CYS A 32 -2.41 -8.85 -1.98
N SER A 33 -3.11 -9.00 -3.10
CA SER A 33 -2.99 -10.22 -3.91
C SER A 33 -1.60 -10.35 -4.54
N SER A 34 -0.83 -9.26 -4.63
CA SER A 34 0.55 -9.29 -5.13
C SER A 34 1.51 -10.04 -4.19
N GLU A 35 1.18 -10.23 -2.91
CA GLU A 35 1.94 -11.11 -2.01
C GLU A 35 1.74 -12.61 -2.30
N ILE A 36 0.60 -13.01 -2.88
CA ILE A 36 0.20 -14.42 -3.05
C ILE A 36 1.24 -15.23 -3.85
N PRO A 37 1.77 -14.75 -4.99
CA PRO A 37 2.77 -15.51 -5.75
C PRO A 37 4.03 -15.82 -4.94
N PHE A 38 4.48 -14.90 -4.08
CA PHE A 38 5.60 -15.14 -3.19
C PHE A 38 5.22 -16.17 -2.12
N PHE A 39 4.05 -16.02 -1.50
CA PHE A 39 3.57 -16.97 -0.49
C PHE A 39 3.43 -18.40 -1.03
N LEU A 40 2.88 -18.58 -2.22
CA LEU A 40 2.72 -19.92 -2.83
C LEU A 40 4.02 -20.48 -3.41
N GLY A 41 5.06 -19.65 -3.59
CA GLY A 41 6.32 -20.05 -4.22
C GLY A 41 6.18 -20.39 -5.70
N ASP A 42 5.13 -19.90 -6.36
CA ASP A 42 4.69 -20.48 -7.61
C ASP A 42 5.30 -19.78 -8.83
N ALA A 43 6.06 -20.56 -9.61
CA ALA A 43 6.47 -20.22 -10.97
C ALA A 43 5.30 -20.21 -11.99
N LYS A 44 4.07 -20.56 -11.54
CA LYS A 44 2.83 -20.59 -12.36
C LYS A 44 1.91 -19.37 -12.20
N ALA A 45 2.19 -18.44 -11.28
CA ALA A 45 1.51 -17.16 -11.31
C ALA A 45 1.95 -16.43 -12.60
N ASP A 46 0.99 -15.92 -13.38
CA ASP A 46 1.27 -15.16 -14.62
C ASP A 46 2.18 -13.93 -14.39
N SER A 47 2.44 -13.60 -13.12
CA SER A 47 3.46 -12.67 -12.63
C SER A 47 4.86 -13.29 -12.56
N LYS A 48 5.36 -13.91 -13.65
CA LYS A 48 6.75 -14.42 -13.71
C LYS A 48 7.81 -13.33 -13.47
N MET A 49 7.45 -12.05 -13.62
CA MET A 49 8.37 -10.93 -13.51
C MET A 49 8.85 -10.67 -12.08
N PHE A 50 8.03 -10.93 -11.05
CA PHE A 50 8.39 -10.64 -9.66
C PHE A 50 8.90 -11.87 -8.89
N VAL A 51 8.35 -13.05 -9.15
CA VAL A 51 8.71 -14.29 -8.41
C VAL A 51 10.07 -14.86 -8.83
N LYS A 52 10.47 -14.69 -10.09
CA LYS A 52 11.75 -15.22 -10.62
C LYS A 52 12.99 -14.69 -9.88
N TYR A 53 12.88 -13.51 -9.27
CA TYR A 53 13.98 -12.85 -8.57
C TYR A 53 13.82 -12.88 -7.04
N ALA A 54 12.75 -13.51 -6.53
CA ALA A 54 12.53 -13.63 -5.10
C ALA A 54 13.57 -14.58 -4.49
N SER A 55 14.46 -14.03 -3.67
CA SER A 55 15.36 -14.80 -2.81
C SER A 55 14.86 -14.73 -1.38
N TYR A 56 14.90 -15.86 -0.69
CA TYR A 56 14.51 -15.94 0.71
C TYR A 56 15.75 -15.77 1.61
N PRO A 57 15.63 -15.13 2.78
CA PRO A 57 14.40 -14.59 3.37
C PRO A 57 13.88 -13.33 2.65
N LEU A 58 12.57 -13.28 2.44
CA LEU A 58 11.86 -12.18 1.81
C LEU A 58 10.97 -11.46 2.82
N GLN A 59 11.14 -10.15 2.97
CA GLN A 59 10.22 -9.31 3.73
C GLN A 59 9.08 -8.85 2.82
N LEU A 60 7.85 -8.82 3.36
CA LEU A 60 6.63 -8.49 2.61
C LEU A 60 5.86 -7.33 3.28
N GLY A 61 4.75 -6.94 2.65
CA GLY A 61 3.91 -5.84 3.07
C GLY A 61 4.34 -4.52 2.41
N HIS A 62 3.37 -3.82 1.84
CA HIS A 62 3.56 -2.54 1.14
C HIS A 62 2.33 -1.61 1.23
N GLU A 63 1.30 -2.01 1.98
CA GLU A 63 0.07 -1.25 2.17
C GLU A 63 -0.02 -0.82 3.63
N THR A 64 0.46 0.37 4.00
CA THR A 64 0.62 0.68 5.44
C THR A 64 0.14 2.05 5.85
N SER A 65 -0.14 2.19 7.14
CA SER A 65 -0.20 3.47 7.84
C SER A 65 0.53 3.39 9.17
N GLY A 66 1.00 4.52 9.67
CA GLY A 66 1.70 4.56 10.94
C GLY A 66 2.06 5.95 11.43
N GLU A 67 2.74 5.98 12.56
CA GLU A 67 3.19 7.18 13.24
C GLU A 67 4.68 7.42 12.95
N VAL A 68 5.06 8.64 12.56
CA VAL A 68 6.46 9.03 12.44
C VAL A 68 7.10 9.07 13.83
N VAL A 69 8.17 8.31 14.06
CA VAL A 69 8.88 8.25 15.35
C VAL A 69 10.31 8.81 15.30
N ALA A 70 10.88 8.95 14.11
CA ALA A 70 12.14 9.65 13.88
C ALA A 70 12.19 10.24 12.47
N VAL A 71 12.97 11.30 12.28
CA VAL A 71 13.11 12.01 11.00
C VAL A 71 14.58 12.24 10.66
N GLY A 72 14.91 12.11 9.38
CA GLY A 72 16.21 12.48 8.83
C GLY A 72 16.44 13.99 8.85
N SER A 73 17.72 14.38 8.77
CA SER A 73 18.15 15.79 8.90
C SER A 73 17.63 16.74 7.82
N SER A 74 17.23 16.22 6.66
CA SER A 74 16.71 17.01 5.52
C SER A 74 15.20 16.90 5.35
N VAL A 75 14.50 16.14 6.19
CA VAL A 75 13.04 16.01 6.16
C VAL A 75 12.38 17.34 6.53
N LYS A 76 11.39 17.76 5.73
CA LYS A 76 10.66 19.02 5.92
C LYS A 76 9.15 18.83 6.01
N LYS A 77 8.62 17.74 5.46
CA LYS A 77 7.17 17.51 5.40
C LYS A 77 6.58 17.00 6.71
N PHE A 78 7.39 16.33 7.53
CA PHE A 78 6.92 15.56 8.68
C PHE A 78 7.75 15.84 9.93
N LYS A 79 7.15 15.60 11.09
CA LYS A 79 7.78 15.55 12.40
C LYS A 79 7.30 14.33 13.17
N THR A 80 7.99 14.00 14.25
CA THR A 80 7.56 12.92 15.16
C THR A 80 6.14 13.15 15.66
N GLY A 81 5.33 12.08 15.70
CA GLY A 81 3.92 12.09 16.06
C GLY A 81 2.96 12.36 14.90
N ASP A 82 3.44 12.73 13.71
CA ASP A 82 2.56 12.83 12.53
C ASP A 82 2.14 11.41 12.07
N MET A 83 0.84 11.24 11.81
CA MET A 83 0.29 10.02 11.20
C MET A 83 0.46 10.10 9.68
N VAL A 84 0.99 9.05 9.06
CA VAL A 84 1.33 9.01 7.63
C VAL A 84 0.91 7.72 6.96
N THR A 85 0.65 7.81 5.67
CA THR A 85 0.46 6.68 4.75
C THR A 85 1.02 7.06 3.38
N GLY A 86 1.06 6.13 2.42
CA GLY A 86 1.45 6.44 1.06
C GLY A 86 1.94 5.22 0.31
N PHE A 87 2.83 5.47 -0.66
CA PHE A 87 3.58 4.40 -1.29
C PHE A 87 4.62 3.90 -0.30
N THR A 88 4.63 2.60 -0.01
CA THR A 88 5.69 2.01 0.81
C THR A 88 6.41 0.93 0.04
N SER A 89 7.73 0.95 0.15
CA SER A 89 8.61 0.00 -0.52
C SER A 89 8.25 -1.43 -0.09
N TYR A 90 8.33 -2.39 -1.02
CA TYR A 90 8.12 -3.80 -0.70
C TYR A 90 8.99 -4.22 0.49
N GLY A 91 8.37 -4.91 1.45
CA GLY A 91 9.04 -5.37 2.67
C GLY A 91 8.91 -4.42 3.86
N SER A 92 8.14 -3.34 3.73
CA SER A 92 7.96 -2.35 4.79
C SER A 92 6.81 -2.66 5.75
N GLY A 93 5.83 -3.47 5.32
CA GLY A 93 4.55 -3.60 6.03
C GLY A 93 4.45 -4.73 7.05
N PHE A 94 5.18 -5.83 6.89
CA PHE A 94 5.15 -6.93 7.87
C PHE A 94 6.27 -6.77 8.91
N ALA A 95 6.29 -5.61 9.57
CA ALA A 95 7.24 -5.25 10.61
C ALA A 95 6.58 -4.32 11.66
N THR A 96 7.21 -4.16 12.82
CA THR A 96 6.72 -3.17 13.82
C THR A 96 7.08 -1.74 13.43
N HIS A 97 8.16 -1.57 12.68
CA HIS A 97 8.67 -0.29 12.20
C HIS A 97 9.27 -0.47 10.81
N PHE A 98 9.28 0.60 10.03
CA PHE A 98 9.97 0.65 8.75
C PHE A 98 10.49 2.07 8.47
N VAL A 99 11.35 2.18 7.47
CA VAL A 99 11.94 3.45 7.04
C VAL A 99 11.50 3.74 5.62
N GLU A 100 11.06 4.96 5.36
CA GLU A 100 10.61 5.36 4.03
C GLU A 100 10.93 6.82 3.74
N LYS A 101 11.07 7.18 2.46
CA LYS A 101 11.36 8.55 2.02
C LYS A 101 10.18 9.47 2.25
N GLU A 102 10.44 10.71 2.66
CA GLU A 102 9.37 11.70 2.81
C GLU A 102 8.64 12.02 1.48
N SER A 103 9.25 11.70 0.34
CA SER A 103 8.63 11.86 -0.98
C SER A 103 7.49 10.89 -1.25
N ASN A 104 7.52 9.72 -0.61
CA ASN A 104 6.60 8.62 -0.88
C ASN A 104 5.35 8.65 0.02
N LEU A 105 5.38 9.51 1.04
CA LEU A 105 4.37 9.57 2.08
C LEU A 105 3.54 10.86 2.01
N VAL A 106 2.36 10.77 2.57
CA VAL A 106 1.43 11.88 2.82
C VAL A 106 0.94 11.82 4.27
N LYS A 107 0.63 12.98 4.83
CA LYS A 107 0.06 13.07 6.17
C LYS A 107 -1.41 12.64 6.14
N ILE A 108 -1.81 11.81 7.11
CA ILE A 108 -3.20 11.44 7.35
C ILE A 108 -3.89 12.62 8.04
N PRO A 109 -5.02 13.13 7.51
CA PRO A 109 -5.80 14.17 8.18
C PRO A 109 -6.29 13.74 9.56
N ASP A 110 -6.29 14.64 10.54
CA ASP A 110 -6.59 14.34 11.95
C ASP A 110 -7.98 13.73 12.20
N HIS A 111 -8.92 13.87 11.26
CA HIS A 111 -10.28 13.32 11.37
C HIS A 111 -10.42 11.90 10.78
N ILE A 112 -9.36 11.35 10.20
CA ILE A 112 -9.33 10.00 9.62
C ILE A 112 -8.60 9.08 10.58
N ASP A 113 -9.25 7.98 10.98
CA ASP A 113 -8.60 6.93 11.76
C ASP A 113 -7.45 6.31 10.95
N PRO A 114 -6.21 6.32 11.45
CA PRO A 114 -5.07 5.74 10.74
C PRO A 114 -5.27 4.27 10.36
N VAL A 115 -6.04 3.49 11.13
CA VAL A 115 -6.33 2.08 10.81
C VAL A 115 -7.08 1.93 9.46
N MET A 116 -7.82 2.95 9.05
CA MET A 116 -8.58 2.96 7.80
C MET A 116 -7.83 3.62 6.64
N ALA A 117 -6.64 4.18 6.89
CA ALA A 117 -5.89 5.00 5.95
C ALA A 117 -4.86 4.20 5.16
N LEU A 118 -5.30 3.19 4.40
CA LEU A 118 -4.43 2.43 3.49
C LEU A 118 -4.20 3.23 2.19
N GLY A 119 -3.16 4.05 2.18
CA GLY A 119 -2.84 4.96 1.08
C GLY A 119 -2.40 4.28 -0.21
N GLU A 120 -1.65 3.17 -0.14
CA GLU A 120 -1.17 2.45 -1.33
C GLU A 120 -2.33 1.96 -2.23
N PRO A 121 -3.31 1.19 -1.74
CA PRO A 121 -4.35 0.67 -2.62
C PRO A 121 -5.28 1.78 -3.13
N LEU A 122 -5.50 2.82 -2.32
CA LEU A 122 -6.22 4.01 -2.75
C LEU A 122 -5.47 4.76 -3.86
N MET A 123 -4.14 4.86 -3.80
CA MET A 123 -3.32 5.47 -4.84
C MET A 123 -3.46 4.70 -6.17
N CYS A 124 -3.41 3.36 -6.11
CA CYS A 124 -3.66 2.50 -7.27
C CYS A 124 -5.06 2.74 -7.87
N ALA A 125 -6.10 2.80 -7.03
CA ALA A 125 -7.47 3.06 -7.46
C ALA A 125 -7.64 4.46 -8.09
N VAL A 126 -7.03 5.49 -7.49
CA VAL A 126 -7.03 6.87 -8.03
C VAL A 126 -6.29 6.94 -9.37
N ASN A 127 -5.19 6.20 -9.53
CA ASN A 127 -4.47 6.14 -10.79
C ASN A 127 -5.33 5.53 -11.92
N ILE A 128 -6.08 4.45 -11.62
CA ILE A 128 -7.04 3.86 -12.55
C ILE A 128 -8.11 4.87 -12.93
N LEU A 129 -8.74 5.52 -11.95
CA LEU A 129 -9.79 6.52 -12.19
C LEU A 129 -9.29 7.67 -13.08
N ARG A 130 -8.07 8.16 -12.85
CA ARG A 130 -7.48 9.22 -13.67
C ARG A 130 -7.19 8.76 -15.10
N SER A 131 -6.75 7.53 -15.26
CA SER A 131 -6.39 6.95 -16.56
C SER A 131 -7.62 6.53 -17.37
N SER A 132 -8.77 6.31 -16.71
CA SER A 132 -10.02 5.95 -17.37
C SER A 132 -10.76 7.16 -17.97
N GLU A 133 -10.40 8.39 -17.57
CA GLU A 133 -10.96 9.66 -18.08
C GLU A 133 -12.51 9.67 -18.20
N PRO A 134 -13.25 9.43 -17.09
CA PRO A 134 -14.69 9.27 -17.16
C PRO A 134 -15.43 10.54 -17.61
N GLU A 135 -16.36 10.39 -18.55
CA GLU A 135 -17.20 11.46 -19.06
C GLU A 135 -18.57 11.55 -18.39
N ILE A 136 -19.16 12.75 -18.38
CA ILE A 136 -20.50 12.98 -17.84
C ILE A 136 -21.54 12.17 -18.63
N GLY A 137 -22.38 11.41 -17.94
CA GLY A 137 -23.46 10.63 -18.55
C GLY A 137 -23.00 9.35 -19.25
N GLU A 138 -21.75 8.93 -19.09
CA GLU A 138 -21.27 7.64 -19.58
C GLU A 138 -21.79 6.47 -18.72
N ASN A 139 -21.59 5.24 -19.22
CA ASN A 139 -21.86 4.03 -18.44
C ASN A 139 -20.53 3.35 -18.10
N VAL A 140 -20.30 3.08 -16.81
CA VAL A 140 -19.10 2.38 -16.35
C VAL A 140 -19.47 0.99 -15.87
N VAL A 141 -18.66 -0.01 -16.27
CA VAL A 141 -18.75 -1.39 -15.79
C VAL A 141 -17.48 -1.74 -15.03
N ILE A 142 -17.64 -2.15 -13.78
CA ILE A 142 -16.57 -2.71 -12.95
C ILE A 142 -16.72 -4.24 -12.97
N ILE A 143 -15.67 -4.93 -13.41
CA ILE A 143 -15.61 -6.40 -13.40
C ILE A 143 -14.77 -6.84 -12.21
N GLY A 144 -15.40 -7.53 -11.25
CA GLY A 144 -14.86 -7.92 -9.96
C GLY A 144 -15.40 -7.07 -8.80
N ASP A 145 -15.87 -7.73 -7.75
CA ASP A 145 -16.45 -7.14 -6.53
C ASP A 145 -15.57 -7.33 -5.28
N GLY A 146 -14.28 -7.65 -5.48
CA GLY A 146 -13.27 -7.70 -4.42
C GLY A 146 -12.88 -6.31 -3.92
N PHE A 147 -11.87 -6.24 -3.04
CA PHE A 147 -11.42 -4.99 -2.39
C PHE A 147 -11.18 -3.83 -3.38
N MET A 148 -10.42 -4.08 -4.46
CA MET A 148 -10.20 -3.06 -5.51
C MET A 148 -11.48 -2.67 -6.23
N GLY A 149 -12.36 -3.64 -6.55
CA GLY A 149 -13.65 -3.37 -7.19
C GLY A 149 -14.52 -2.44 -6.34
N LEU A 150 -14.61 -2.71 -5.03
CA LEU A 150 -15.34 -1.86 -4.08
C LEU A 150 -14.72 -0.47 -3.92
N LEU A 151 -13.38 -0.34 -3.94
CA LEU A 151 -12.72 0.96 -3.99
C LEU A 151 -13.10 1.74 -5.25
N MET A 152 -13.09 1.07 -6.41
CA MET A 152 -13.49 1.70 -7.68
C MET A 152 -14.96 2.11 -7.67
N VAL A 153 -15.86 1.30 -7.08
CA VAL A 153 -17.28 1.67 -6.91
C VAL A 153 -17.38 2.98 -6.14
N GLN A 154 -16.68 3.11 -5.01
CA GLN A 154 -16.72 4.34 -4.20
C GLN A 154 -16.18 5.56 -4.95
N LEU A 155 -15.14 5.38 -5.78
CA LEU A 155 -14.57 6.45 -6.59
C LEU A 155 -15.49 6.88 -7.74
N PHE A 156 -15.96 5.93 -8.55
CA PHE A 156 -16.83 6.21 -9.69
C PHE A 156 -18.23 6.68 -9.27
N ALA A 157 -18.74 6.27 -8.10
CA ALA A 157 -20.00 6.77 -7.57
C ALA A 157 -19.99 8.29 -7.27
N ARG A 158 -18.81 8.95 -7.30
CA ARG A 158 -18.69 10.41 -7.18
C ARG A 158 -18.76 11.15 -8.51
N PHE A 159 -18.75 10.42 -9.64
CA PHE A 159 -18.87 11.01 -10.97
C PHE A 159 -20.34 11.01 -11.43
N PRO A 160 -20.74 12.00 -12.25
CA PRO A 160 -22.11 12.08 -12.79
C PRO A 160 -22.30 11.09 -13.96
N LEU A 161 -22.18 9.80 -13.66
CA LEU A 161 -22.37 8.71 -14.63
C LEU A 161 -23.87 8.50 -14.90
N LYS A 162 -24.20 8.01 -16.11
CA LYS A 162 -25.55 7.52 -16.41
C LYS A 162 -25.85 6.21 -15.68
N SER A 163 -24.86 5.32 -15.61
CA SER A 163 -24.96 4.09 -14.82
C SER A 163 -23.58 3.59 -14.38
N LEU A 164 -23.56 2.91 -13.23
CA LEU A 164 -22.41 2.20 -12.69
C LEU A 164 -22.86 0.76 -12.41
N THR A 165 -22.33 -0.20 -13.15
CA THR A 165 -22.66 -1.62 -13.01
C THR A 165 -21.46 -2.38 -12.46
N VAL A 166 -21.69 -3.29 -11.51
CA VAL A 166 -20.67 -4.20 -11.00
C VAL A 166 -21.04 -5.63 -11.41
N ILE A 167 -20.07 -6.37 -11.92
CA ILE A 167 -20.20 -7.79 -12.27
C ILE A 167 -19.19 -8.56 -11.43
N GLY A 168 -19.66 -9.30 -10.42
CA GLY A 168 -18.85 -10.19 -9.56
C GLY A 168 -18.95 -11.64 -9.99
#